data_AF-A0AAD7MSU1-F1
#
_entry.id   AF-A0AAD7MSU1-F1
#
_cell.length_a   1.000
_cell.length_b   1.000
_cell.length_c   1.000
_cell.angle_alpha   90.00
_cell.angle_beta   90.00
_cell.angle_gamma   90.00
#
_symmetry.space_group_name_H-M   'P 1'
#
loop_
_entity.id
_entity.type
_entity.pdbx_description
1 polymer ?
#
loop_
_entity_poly.entity_id
_entity_poly.type
_entity_poly.pdbx_seq_one_letter_code
_entity_poly.pdbx_strand_id
1 'polypeptide(L)'
;MTAVPFPWPKAGIVERIMRDSSGYFIYAATVIKFIDDKRFRPSERLDVILGIRHSISGSPLNPLDQLYLQILSGVPEDFHFQLLQILMLVKEGLFLCQISRLLELQADELRLILRGLHSVILVPKCDRDGVSAHHASFWDFLGDSSRSGAFHIGSSQCRRNLAFQLLKTLSHNSDDLWEILFLNGTAPEYTSFLPSKNYF
;
A
#
# COMPACT_ATOMS: atom_id res chain seq x y z
N MET A 1 -19.53 10.91 16.18
CA MET A 1 -20.33 10.86 14.94
C MET A 1 -20.96 12.23 14.74
N THR A 2 -20.36 13.11 13.95
CA THR A 2 -20.99 14.39 13.53
C THR A 2 -21.99 14.10 12.42
N ALA A 3 -23.23 14.56 12.59
CA ALA A 3 -24.40 14.13 11.81
C ALA A 3 -24.33 14.57 10.34
N VAL A 4 -24.25 13.61 9.43
CA VAL A 4 -24.59 13.79 8.01
C VAL A 4 -26.13 13.78 7.87
N PRO A 5 -26.73 14.65 7.03
CA PRO A 5 -28.18 14.79 6.95
C PRO A 5 -28.86 13.56 6.35
N PHE A 6 -29.78 12.93 7.08
CA PHE A 6 -30.52 11.77 6.59
C PHE A 6 -31.62 12.18 5.58
N PRO A 7 -31.82 11.44 4.46
CA PRO A 7 -31.05 10.28 4.01
C PRO A 7 -29.68 10.67 3.43
N TRP A 8 -28.63 9.99 3.88
CA TRP A 8 -27.28 10.13 3.36
C TRP A 8 -26.65 8.77 3.03
N PRO A 9 -26.00 8.62 1.87
CA PRO A 9 -25.99 9.57 0.75
C PRO A 9 -27.36 9.60 0.04
N LYS A 10 -27.62 10.65 -0.77
CA LYS A 10 -28.85 10.74 -1.58
C LYS A 10 -28.96 9.53 -2.51
N ALA A 11 -30.17 9.03 -2.76
CA ALA A 11 -30.41 7.84 -3.60
C ALA A 11 -29.72 7.92 -4.98
N GLY A 12 -29.79 9.07 -5.65
CA GLY A 12 -29.12 9.26 -6.95
C GLY A 12 -27.59 9.16 -6.90
N ILE A 13 -26.96 9.38 -5.74
CA ILE A 13 -25.52 9.13 -5.55
C ILE A 13 -25.26 7.63 -5.44
N VAL A 14 -26.11 6.89 -4.73
CA VAL A 14 -26.00 5.42 -4.62
C VAL A 14 -26.16 4.78 -6.00
N GLU A 15 -27.18 5.17 -6.75
CA GLU A 15 -27.41 4.71 -8.14
C GLU A 15 -26.22 5.03 -9.04
N ARG A 16 -25.62 6.22 -8.86
CA ARG A 16 -24.39 6.59 -9.56
C ARG A 16 -23.24 5.64 -9.21
N ILE A 17 -22.96 5.38 -7.93
CA ILE A 17 -21.89 4.46 -7.52
C ILE A 17 -22.14 3.05 -8.06
N MET A 18 -23.40 2.57 -8.05
CA MET A 18 -23.77 1.27 -8.61
C MET A 18 -23.46 1.18 -10.11
N ARG A 19 -23.86 2.20 -10.88
CA ARG A 19 -23.54 2.30 -12.30
C ARG A 19 -22.02 2.39 -12.54
N ASP A 20 -21.32 3.17 -11.72
CA ASP A 20 -19.87 3.38 -11.82
C ASP A 20 -19.10 2.10 -11.51
N SER A 21 -19.64 1.27 -10.62
CA SER A 21 -19.08 -0.03 -10.29
C SER A 21 -19.03 -0.96 -11.51
N SER A 22 -19.87 -0.77 -12.53
CA SER A 22 -19.84 -1.54 -13.79
C SER A 22 -19.73 -3.06 -13.59
N GLY A 23 -20.37 -3.59 -12.53
CA GLY A 23 -20.31 -5.02 -12.14
C GLY A 23 -19.18 -5.41 -11.19
N TYR A 24 -18.20 -4.54 -10.93
CA TYR A 24 -17.13 -4.78 -9.96
C TYR A 24 -17.62 -4.54 -8.53
N PHE A 25 -18.02 -5.61 -7.84
CA PHE A 25 -18.36 -5.53 -6.41
C PHE A 25 -17.24 -4.88 -5.57
N ILE A 26 -15.98 -5.14 -5.95
CA ILE A 26 -14.81 -4.57 -5.30
C ILE A 26 -14.76 -3.04 -5.40
N TYR A 27 -15.32 -2.42 -6.45
CA TYR A 27 -15.39 -0.97 -6.57
C TYR A 27 -16.25 -0.38 -5.44
N ALA A 28 -17.48 -0.86 -5.30
CA ALA A 28 -18.39 -0.40 -4.25
C ALA A 28 -17.82 -0.64 -2.84
N ALA A 29 -17.24 -1.82 -2.60
CA ALA A 29 -16.60 -2.14 -1.33
C ALA A 29 -15.41 -1.20 -1.02
N THR A 30 -14.59 -0.88 -2.03
CA THR A 30 -13.46 0.05 -1.89
C THR A 30 -13.95 1.48 -1.61
N VAL A 31 -15.01 1.94 -2.30
CA VAL A 31 -15.63 3.25 -2.06
C VAL A 31 -16.17 3.36 -0.64
N ILE A 32 -16.91 2.35 -0.16
CA ILE A 32 -17.43 2.33 1.21
C ILE A 32 -16.29 2.42 2.22
N LYS A 33 -15.24 1.60 2.07
CA LYS A 33 -14.05 1.66 2.94
C LYS A 33 -13.34 3.01 2.86
N PHE A 34 -13.24 3.61 1.68
CA PHE A 34 -12.59 4.91 1.48
C PHE A 34 -13.32 6.05 2.20
N ILE A 35 -14.65 5.99 2.21
CA ILE A 35 -15.55 6.94 2.89
C ILE A 35 -15.53 6.70 4.40
N ASP A 36 -15.42 5.46 4.87
CA ASP A 36 -15.32 5.08 6.29
C ASP A 36 -13.92 5.36 6.90
N ASP A 37 -13.31 6.47 6.48
CA ASP A 37 -12.08 6.96 7.09
C ASP A 37 -12.39 7.90 8.26
N LYS A 38 -12.15 7.43 9.48
CA LYS A 38 -12.41 8.18 10.71
C LYS A 38 -11.67 9.52 10.82
N ARG A 39 -10.67 9.77 9.97
CA ARG A 39 -9.88 11.02 9.93
C ARG A 39 -10.57 12.14 9.15
N PHE A 40 -11.48 11.80 8.23
CA PHE A 40 -12.08 12.76 7.30
C PHE A 40 -13.59 12.79 7.46
N ARG A 41 -14.23 13.84 6.93
CA ARG A 41 -15.69 13.84 6.85
C ARG A 41 -16.13 12.89 5.73
N PRO A 42 -17.11 12.00 5.95
CA PRO A 42 -17.61 11.12 4.91
C PRO A 42 -18.09 11.86 3.65
N SER A 43 -18.65 13.07 3.82
CA SER A 43 -19.06 13.94 2.71
C SER A 43 -17.87 14.39 1.85
N GLU A 44 -16.78 14.85 2.46
CA GLU A 44 -15.57 15.28 1.74
C GLU A 44 -14.95 14.12 0.97
N ARG A 45 -14.93 12.91 1.56
CA ARG A 45 -14.43 11.70 0.90
C ARG A 45 -15.32 11.27 -0.26
N LEU A 46 -16.64 11.38 -0.10
CA LEU A 46 -17.58 11.11 -1.17
C LEU A 46 -17.40 12.10 -2.34
N ASP A 47 -17.17 13.39 -2.05
CA ASP A 47 -16.91 14.40 -3.07
C ASP A 47 -15.64 14.07 -3.88
N VAL A 48 -14.59 13.57 -3.23
CA VAL A 48 -13.38 13.08 -3.92
C VAL A 48 -13.73 11.97 -4.92
N ILE A 49 -14.53 10.98 -4.52
CA ILE A 49 -14.96 9.89 -5.42
C ILE A 49 -15.80 10.42 -6.58
N LEU A 50 -16.72 11.35 -6.31
CA LEU A 50 -17.56 11.97 -7.35
C LEU A 50 -16.75 12.87 -8.29
N GLY A 51 -15.62 13.41 -7.82
CA GLY A 51 -14.65 14.18 -8.59
C GLY A 51 -13.90 13.38 -9.64
N ILE A 52 -13.63 12.09 -9.40
CA ILE A 52 -12.88 11.19 -10.32
C ILE A 52 -13.41 11.27 -11.76
N ARG A 53 -14.74 11.25 -11.94
CA ARG A 53 -15.34 11.32 -13.29
C ARG A 53 -15.13 12.66 -13.99
N HIS A 54 -15.07 13.76 -13.25
CA HIS A 54 -14.91 15.09 -13.84
C HIS A 54 -13.49 15.29 -14.39
N SER A 55 -12.49 14.73 -13.71
CA SER A 55 -11.09 14.82 -14.14
C SER A 55 -10.69 13.75 -15.17
N ILE A 56 -11.39 12.62 -15.25
CA ILE A 56 -10.94 11.43 -16.00
C ILE A 56 -11.92 11.04 -17.14
N SER A 57 -12.93 11.86 -17.44
CA SER A 57 -13.83 11.65 -18.58
C SER A 57 -13.03 11.57 -19.90
N GLY A 58 -12.82 10.36 -20.42
CA GLY A 58 -12.02 10.08 -21.63
C GLY A 58 -10.78 9.20 -21.42
N SER A 59 -10.47 8.80 -20.18
CA SER A 59 -9.37 7.85 -19.91
C SER A 59 -9.68 6.45 -20.44
N PRO A 60 -8.69 5.76 -21.02
CA PRO A 60 -8.82 4.35 -21.42
C PRO A 60 -8.92 3.40 -20.22
N LEU A 61 -8.64 3.87 -19.00
CA LEU A 61 -8.66 3.04 -17.79
C LEU A 61 -10.08 2.73 -17.33
N ASN A 62 -10.29 1.52 -16.82
CA ASN A 62 -11.57 1.14 -16.23
C ASN A 62 -11.82 1.90 -14.90
N PRO A 63 -13.07 1.97 -14.41
CA PRO A 63 -13.40 2.71 -13.20
C PRO A 63 -12.64 2.27 -11.93
N LEU A 64 -12.30 0.99 -11.81
CA LEU A 64 -11.58 0.47 -10.65
C LEU A 64 -10.12 0.95 -10.63
N ASP A 65 -9.45 0.96 -11.77
CA ASP A 65 -8.09 1.46 -11.91
C ASP A 65 -8.02 2.96 -11.60
N GLN A 66 -9.01 3.72 -12.07
CA GLN A 66 -9.15 5.15 -11.74
C GLN A 66 -9.32 5.37 -10.23
N LEU A 67 -10.10 4.52 -9.57
CA LEU A 67 -10.28 4.56 -8.12
C LEU A 67 -8.97 4.27 -7.38
N TYR A 68 -8.21 3.26 -7.81
CA TYR A 68 -6.90 2.97 -7.22
C TYR A 68 -5.90 4.11 -7.41
N LEU A 69 -5.83 4.70 -8.60
CA LEU A 69 -5.01 5.90 -8.85
C LEU A 69 -5.39 7.04 -7.90
N GLN A 70 -6.69 7.31 -7.73
CA GLN A 70 -7.14 8.37 -6.84
C GLN A 70 -6.73 8.13 -5.37
N ILE A 71 -6.78 6.88 -4.92
CA ILE A 71 -6.40 6.50 -3.55
C ILE A 71 -4.88 6.67 -3.36
N LEU A 72 -4.08 6.22 -4.31
CA LEU A 72 -2.61 6.35 -4.28
C LEU A 72 -2.17 7.82 -4.33
N SER A 73 -2.78 8.62 -5.21
CA SER A 73 -2.54 10.07 -5.31
C SER A 73 -2.99 10.86 -4.08
N GLY A 74 -3.78 10.25 -3.18
CA GLY A 74 -4.15 10.85 -1.89
C GLY A 74 -3.01 10.83 -0.86
N VAL A 75 -1.95 10.05 -1.09
CA VAL A 75 -0.70 10.13 -0.32
C VAL A 75 0.07 11.38 -0.78
N PRO A 76 0.70 12.16 0.12
CA PRO A 76 1.48 13.32 -0.29
C PRO A 76 2.60 12.93 -1.28
N GLU A 77 2.84 13.78 -2.28
CA GLU A 77 3.76 13.50 -3.39
C GLU A 77 5.19 13.18 -2.93
N ASP A 78 5.66 13.87 -1.87
CA ASP A 78 6.97 13.62 -1.26
C ASP A 78 7.15 12.16 -0.78
N PHE A 79 6.05 11.49 -0.43
CA PHE A 79 6.06 10.09 0.02
C PHE A 79 5.80 9.09 -1.11
N HIS A 80 5.50 9.50 -2.34
CA HIS A 80 5.17 8.55 -3.43
C HIS A 80 6.31 7.59 -3.72
N PHE A 81 7.54 8.09 -3.71
CA PHE A 81 8.71 7.27 -3.95
C PHE A 81 8.93 6.23 -2.84
N GLN A 82 8.84 6.64 -1.58
CA GLN A 82 8.92 5.73 -0.43
C GLN A 82 7.75 4.73 -0.41
N LEU A 83 6.55 5.18 -0.77
CA LEU A 83 5.37 4.32 -0.88
C LEU A 83 5.60 3.18 -1.86
N LEU A 84 6.20 3.45 -3.03
CA LEU A 84 6.51 2.40 -4.01
C LEU A 84 7.51 1.39 -3.48
N GLN A 85 8.55 1.84 -2.77
CA GLN A 85 9.52 0.94 -2.12
C GLN A 85 8.85 0.06 -1.06
N ILE A 86 7.98 0.66 -0.22
CA ILE A 86 7.21 -0.07 0.78
C ILE A 86 6.31 -1.12 0.12
N LEU A 87 5.52 -0.74 -0.89
CA LEU A 87 4.59 -1.65 -1.57
C LEU A 87 5.31 -2.79 -2.30
N MET A 88 6.51 -2.54 -2.83
CA MET A 88 7.36 -3.59 -3.38
C MET A 88 7.77 -4.60 -2.31
N LEU A 89 8.30 -4.14 -1.16
CA LEU A 89 8.72 -5.04 -0.08
C LEU A 89 7.53 -5.78 0.55
N VAL A 90 6.37 -5.13 0.67
CA VAL A 90 5.13 -5.80 1.09
C VAL A 90 4.76 -6.93 0.13
N LYS A 91 4.87 -6.70 -1.18
CA LYS A 91 4.56 -7.73 -2.19
C LYS A 91 5.49 -8.93 -2.12
N GLU A 92 6.75 -8.72 -1.70
CA GLU A 92 7.71 -9.79 -1.40
C GLU A 92 7.45 -10.50 -0.05
N GLY A 93 6.40 -10.11 0.69
CA GLY A 93 5.97 -10.78 1.91
C GLY A 93 6.72 -10.37 3.17
N LEU A 94 7.37 -9.19 3.16
CA LEU A 94 8.06 -8.68 4.34
C LEU A 94 7.08 -8.07 5.37
N PHE A 95 7.40 -8.25 6.64
CA PHE A 95 6.70 -7.64 7.77
C PHE A 95 7.07 -6.17 7.94
N LEU A 96 6.21 -5.41 8.63
CA LEU A 96 6.42 -3.97 8.86
C LEU A 96 7.75 -3.67 9.57
N CYS A 97 8.17 -4.50 10.54
CA CYS A 97 9.46 -4.32 11.21
C CYS A 97 10.66 -4.49 10.26
N GLN A 98 10.59 -5.45 9.34
CA GLN A 98 11.65 -5.68 8.35
C GLN A 98 11.71 -4.51 7.36
N ILE A 99 10.56 -4.05 6.88
CA ILE A 99 10.46 -2.91 5.97
C ILE A 99 11.00 -1.63 6.63
N SER A 100 10.58 -1.36 7.87
CA SER A 100 11.06 -0.21 8.66
C SER A 100 12.59 -0.22 8.79
N ARG A 101 13.18 -1.38 9.12
CA ARG A 101 14.63 -1.53 9.25
C ARG A 101 15.36 -1.40 7.92
N LEU A 102 14.87 -2.02 6.84
CA LEU A 102 15.48 -2.00 5.51
C LEU A 102 15.43 -0.62 4.83
N LEU A 103 14.37 0.14 5.08
CA LEU A 103 14.21 1.49 4.52
C LEU A 103 14.71 2.58 5.47
N GLU A 104 15.20 2.22 6.66
CA GLU A 104 15.62 3.15 7.71
C GLU A 104 14.49 4.15 8.09
N LEU A 105 13.24 3.67 8.05
CA LEU A 105 12.04 4.45 8.37
C LEU A 105 11.56 4.17 9.78
N GLN A 106 11.04 5.18 10.46
CA GLN A 106 10.36 4.98 11.74
C GLN A 106 9.06 4.18 11.53
N ALA A 107 8.73 3.27 12.44
CA ALA A 107 7.54 2.42 12.31
C ALA A 107 6.23 3.24 12.24
N ASP A 108 6.18 4.39 12.91
CA ASP A 108 5.04 5.32 12.85
C ASP A 108 4.92 6.02 11.50
N GLU A 109 6.03 6.37 10.87
CA GLU A 109 6.07 6.97 9.53
C GLU A 109 5.60 5.95 8.47
N LEU A 110 6.11 4.71 8.55
CA LEU A 110 5.68 3.61 7.70
C LEU A 110 4.16 3.37 7.81
N ARG A 111 3.65 3.32 9.04
CA ARG A 111 2.21 3.17 9.28
C ARG A 111 1.42 4.37 8.78
N LEU A 112 1.92 5.59 8.92
CA LEU A 112 1.25 6.80 8.45
C LEU A 112 1.06 6.76 6.93
N ILE A 113 2.10 6.39 6.19
CA ILE A 113 2.07 6.24 4.72
C ILE A 113 1.04 5.16 4.33
N LEU A 114 1.16 3.96 4.90
CA LEU A 114 0.27 2.84 4.59
C LEU A 114 -1.18 3.10 4.97
N ARG A 115 -1.42 3.89 6.02
CA ARG A 115 -2.78 4.25 6.47
C ARG A 115 -3.51 5.10 5.42
N GLY A 116 -2.83 5.80 4.52
CA GLY A 116 -3.45 6.47 3.37
C GLY A 116 -4.17 5.51 2.42
N LEU A 117 -3.80 4.22 2.45
CA LEU A 117 -4.29 3.18 1.57
C LEU A 117 -5.30 2.23 2.26
N HIS A 118 -5.88 2.61 3.40
CA HIS A 118 -6.74 1.72 4.22
C HIS A 118 -7.94 1.12 3.48
N SER A 119 -8.39 1.77 2.40
CA SER A 119 -9.48 1.28 1.56
C SER A 119 -9.09 0.14 0.62
N VAL A 120 -7.79 -0.05 0.38
CA VAL A 120 -7.24 -1.09 -0.52
C VAL A 120 -6.34 -2.10 0.18
N ILE A 121 -5.73 -1.74 1.30
CA ILE A 121 -4.92 -2.63 2.14
C ILE A 121 -5.39 -2.69 3.59
N LEU A 122 -5.10 -3.81 4.24
CA LEU A 122 -5.17 -4.00 5.67
C LEU A 122 -3.77 -3.80 6.27
N VAL A 123 -3.62 -2.77 7.08
CA VAL A 123 -2.38 -2.53 7.85
C VAL A 123 -2.49 -3.29 9.17
N PRO A 124 -1.58 -4.24 9.46
CA PRO A 124 -1.64 -5.01 10.69
C PRO A 124 -1.33 -4.15 11.92
N LYS A 125 -1.78 -4.61 13.09
CA LYS A 125 -1.44 -3.98 14.37
C LYS A 125 -0.03 -4.37 14.82
N CYS A 126 0.31 -5.65 14.68
CA CYS A 126 1.62 -6.18 15.03
C CYS A 126 2.63 -5.87 13.92
N ASP A 127 3.84 -5.45 14.29
CA ASP A 127 4.90 -5.18 13.31
C ASP A 127 5.50 -6.43 12.68
N ARG A 128 5.22 -7.61 13.25
CA ARG A 128 5.66 -8.93 12.76
C ARG A 128 4.61 -9.61 11.87
N ASP A 129 3.58 -8.88 11.47
CA ASP A 129 2.57 -9.36 10.52
C ASP A 129 2.75 -8.67 9.17
N GLY A 130 2.31 -9.34 8.10
CA GLY A 130 2.34 -8.81 6.74
C GLY A 130 1.17 -7.88 6.44
N VAL A 131 1.38 -6.95 5.52
CA VAL A 131 0.31 -6.13 4.93
C VAL A 131 -0.39 -6.94 3.84
N SER A 132 -1.72 -6.98 3.87
CA SER A 132 -2.53 -7.67 2.85
C SER A 132 -3.41 -6.68 2.09
N ALA A 133 -3.72 -6.97 0.83
CA ALA A 133 -4.74 -6.22 0.10
C ALA A 133 -6.13 -6.75 0.44
N HIS A 134 -7.15 -5.88 0.45
CA HIS A 134 -8.55 -6.32 0.57
C HIS A 134 -8.98 -7.17 -0.63
N HIS A 135 -8.29 -7.06 -1.76
CA HIS A 135 -8.55 -7.86 -2.96
C HIS A 135 -7.30 -7.95 -3.87
N ALA A 136 -7.14 -9.09 -4.57
CA ALA A 136 -5.97 -9.37 -5.42
C ALA A 136 -5.81 -8.36 -6.57
N SER A 137 -6.91 -7.83 -7.10
CA SER A 137 -6.90 -6.85 -8.21
C SER A 137 -6.06 -5.60 -7.94
N PHE A 138 -5.82 -5.25 -6.67
CA PHE A 138 -4.94 -4.14 -6.32
C PHE A 138 -3.47 -4.46 -6.64
N TRP A 139 -3.01 -5.67 -6.30
CA TRP A 139 -1.66 -6.11 -6.63
C TRP A 139 -1.48 -6.37 -8.14
N ASP A 140 -2.55 -6.83 -8.82
CA ASP A 140 -2.58 -6.96 -10.28
C ASP A 140 -2.47 -5.59 -10.95
N PHE A 141 -3.20 -4.59 -10.44
CA PHE A 141 -3.14 -3.20 -10.90
C PHE A 141 -1.72 -2.64 -10.76
N LEU A 142 -1.12 -2.71 -9.57
CA LEU A 142 0.22 -2.18 -9.32
C LEU A 142 1.29 -2.86 -10.19
N GLY A 143 1.09 -4.14 -10.52
CA GLY A 143 1.98 -4.93 -11.36
C GLY A 143 1.89 -4.63 -12.86
N ASP A 144 0.93 -3.84 -13.31
CA ASP A 144 0.72 -3.52 -14.72
C ASP A 144 0.92 -2.02 -14.96
N SER A 145 2.03 -1.67 -15.63
CA SER A 145 2.40 -0.28 -15.87
C SER A 145 1.41 0.48 -16.76
N SER A 146 0.66 -0.22 -17.62
CA SER A 146 -0.37 0.40 -18.46
C SER A 146 -1.58 0.84 -17.62
N ARG A 147 -1.79 0.21 -16.47
CA ARG A 147 -2.89 0.51 -15.54
C ARG A 147 -2.47 1.48 -14.45
N SER A 148 -1.31 1.25 -13.82
CA SER A 148 -0.87 2.01 -12.65
C SER A 148 0.02 3.22 -12.95
N GLY A 149 0.54 3.35 -14.17
CA GLY A 149 1.35 4.48 -14.59
C GLY A 149 2.51 4.77 -13.63
N ALA A 150 2.54 5.97 -13.05
CA ALA A 150 3.57 6.40 -12.10
C ALA A 150 3.63 5.51 -10.84
N PHE A 151 2.54 4.82 -10.49
CA PHE A 151 2.48 3.95 -9.32
C PHE A 151 2.86 2.48 -9.61
N HIS A 152 3.45 2.20 -10.77
CA HIS A 152 3.88 0.84 -11.12
C HIS A 152 4.99 0.33 -10.20
N ILE A 153 4.70 -0.73 -9.45
CA ILE A 153 5.69 -1.43 -8.64
C ILE A 153 6.50 -2.35 -9.56
N GLY A 154 7.81 -2.15 -9.61
CA GLY A 154 8.69 -2.87 -10.54
C GLY A 154 9.23 -2.02 -11.69
N SER A 155 9.04 -0.70 -11.68
CA SER A 155 9.82 0.16 -12.57
C SER A 155 11.32 -0.04 -12.32
N SER A 156 12.12 -0.07 -13.40
CA SER A 156 13.58 -0.28 -13.27
C SER A 156 14.24 0.77 -12.39
N GLN A 157 13.71 1.99 -12.36
CA GLN A 157 14.20 3.05 -11.49
C GLN A 157 13.92 2.74 -10.01
N CYS A 158 12.68 2.36 -9.66
CA CYS A 158 12.33 2.03 -8.28
C CYS A 158 13.11 0.81 -7.79
N ARG A 159 13.22 -0.25 -8.63
CA ARG A 159 14.04 -1.43 -8.32
C ARG A 159 15.50 -1.10 -8.05
N ARG A 160 16.13 -0.30 -8.91
CA ARG A 160 17.53 0.12 -8.73
C ARG A 160 17.71 0.88 -7.42
N ASN A 161 16.86 1.88 -7.17
CA ASN A 161 16.98 2.69 -5.97
C ASN A 161 16.73 1.88 -4.69
N LEU A 162 15.72 1.00 -4.70
CA LEU A 162 15.50 0.05 -3.61
C LEU A 162 16.74 -0.81 -3.40
N ALA A 163 17.28 -1.44 -4.45
CA ALA A 163 18.49 -2.26 -4.35
C ALA A 163 19.69 -1.49 -3.76
N PHE A 164 19.92 -0.25 -4.18
CA PHE A 164 20.96 0.61 -3.61
C PHE A 164 20.72 0.88 -2.12
N GLN A 165 19.49 1.23 -1.73
CA GLN A 165 19.13 1.45 -0.33
C GLN A 165 19.36 0.19 0.51
N LEU A 166 18.88 -0.97 0.02
CA LEU A 166 19.08 -2.24 0.71
C LEU A 166 20.57 -2.56 0.86
N LEU A 167 21.37 -2.46 -0.20
CA LEU A 167 22.82 -2.71 -0.13
C LEU A 167 23.52 -1.78 0.86
N LYS A 168 23.12 -0.50 0.92
CA LYS A 168 23.64 0.46 1.88
C LYS A 168 23.30 0.06 3.32
N THR A 169 22.03 -0.25 3.59
CA THR A 169 21.59 -0.63 4.94
C THR A 169 22.22 -1.93 5.40
N LEU A 170 22.33 -2.93 4.50
CA LEU A 170 22.95 -4.22 4.80
C LEU A 170 24.47 -4.11 5.01
N SER A 171 25.16 -3.20 4.31
CA SER A 171 26.60 -2.98 4.51
C SER A 171 26.93 -2.32 5.85
N HIS A 172 25.99 -1.54 6.41
CA HIS A 172 26.15 -0.91 7.72
C HIS A 172 25.69 -1.79 8.89
N ASN A 173 24.85 -2.80 8.62
CA ASN A 173 24.25 -3.70 9.63
C ASN A 173 24.59 -5.18 9.36
N SER A 174 25.86 -5.47 9.05
CA SER A 174 26.30 -6.82 8.64
C SER A 174 26.01 -7.92 9.66
N ASP A 175 25.89 -7.57 10.94
CA ASP A 175 25.65 -8.53 12.02
C ASP A 175 24.16 -8.93 12.17
N ASP A 176 23.23 -8.12 11.63
CA ASP A 176 21.77 -8.29 11.78
C ASP A 176 21.08 -8.85 10.52
N LEU A 177 21.83 -9.20 9.47
CA LEU A 177 21.29 -9.69 8.19
C LEU A 177 20.36 -10.89 8.36
N TRP A 178 20.71 -11.78 9.29
CA TRP A 178 19.92 -12.99 9.56
C TRP A 178 18.58 -12.67 10.21
N GLU A 179 18.54 -11.68 11.11
CA GLU A 179 17.28 -11.19 11.66
C GLU A 179 16.44 -10.44 10.62
N ILE A 180 17.07 -9.77 9.66
CA ILE A 180 16.32 -8.99 8.66
C ILE A 180 15.64 -9.92 7.65
N LEU A 181 16.32 -10.98 7.21
CA LEU A 181 15.86 -11.83 6.10
C LEU A 181 15.08 -13.07 6.54
N PHE A 182 15.22 -13.54 7.78
CA PHE A 182 14.68 -14.85 8.21
C PHE A 182 13.61 -14.79 9.32
N LEU A 183 12.99 -13.64 9.56
CA LEU A 183 11.88 -13.51 10.53
C LEU A 183 10.59 -14.23 10.15
N ASN A 184 10.50 -14.81 8.94
CA ASN A 184 9.33 -15.58 8.48
C ASN A 184 9.28 -17.02 9.04
N GLY A 185 10.06 -17.35 10.08
CA GLY A 185 9.94 -18.60 10.82
C GLY A 185 10.59 -19.82 10.16
N THR A 186 11.20 -19.68 8.98
CA THR A 186 12.07 -20.71 8.42
C THR A 186 13.52 -20.30 8.62
N ALA A 187 14.10 -20.68 9.76
CA ALA A 187 15.54 -20.81 9.83
C ALA A 187 15.94 -21.87 8.80
N PRO A 188 16.87 -21.60 7.86
CA PRO A 188 17.46 -22.67 7.07
C PRO A 188 18.13 -23.65 8.03
N GLU A 189 18.01 -24.96 7.79
CA GLU A 189 18.67 -26.05 8.56
C GLU A 189 20.22 -26.01 8.49
N TYR A 190 20.82 -24.86 8.23
CA TYR A 190 22.26 -24.67 8.17
C TYR A 190 22.77 -23.93 9.40
N THR A 191 22.69 -24.58 10.57
CA THR A 191 23.47 -24.20 11.76
C THR A 191 24.92 -24.70 11.71
N SER A 192 25.43 -25.13 10.56
CA SER A 192 26.79 -25.69 10.44
C SER A 192 27.89 -24.70 9.99
N PHE A 193 27.58 -23.41 9.82
CA PHE A 193 28.59 -22.41 9.41
C PHE A 193 28.52 -21.14 10.26
N LEU A 194 28.63 -21.28 11.57
CA LEU A 194 29.19 -20.20 12.38
C LEU A 194 30.70 -20.48 12.56
N PRO A 195 31.60 -19.53 12.25
CA PRO A 195 33.00 -19.69 12.59
C PRO A 195 33.11 -19.74 14.10
N SER A 196 33.67 -20.84 14.62
CA SER A 196 33.99 -21.01 16.03
C SER A 196 34.79 -19.79 16.50
N LYS A 197 34.17 -18.93 17.31
CA LYS A 197 34.91 -17.93 18.09
C LYS A 197 35.74 -18.72 19.10
N ASN A 198 36.98 -19.03 18.72
CA ASN A 198 38.00 -19.49 19.65
C ASN A 198 38.39 -18.29 20.52
N TYR A 199 37.82 -18.25 21.72
CA TYR A 199 38.37 -17.45 22.80
C TYR A 199 39.54 -18.25 23.40
N PHE A 200 40.75 -17.75 23.18
CA PHE A 200 41.89 -17.91 24.10
C PHE A 200 42.26 -16.52 24.60
#